data_AF-A0A409WJQ2-F1
#
_entry.id   AF-A0A409WJQ2-F1
#
_cell.length_a   1.000
_cell.length_b   1.000
_cell.length_c   1.000
_cell.angle_alpha   90.00
_cell.angle_beta   90.00
_cell.angle_gamma   90.00
#
_symmetry.space_group_name_H-M   'P 1'
#
loop_
_entity.id
_entity.type
_entity.pdbx_description
1 polymer ?
#
loop_
_entity_poly.entity_id
_entity_poly.type
_entity_poly.pdbx_seq_one_letter_code
_entity_poly.pdbx_strand_id
1 'polypeptide(L)'
;MDSQPQEIVQPPDEWKLEQGMAGAELRLLDDTKPEDIPGTEESNQESPFKDERKGWLGYIEWEKYPEKKELAAAILAKHVFPPPPEFQLGPIPDTNPVLEGVRWKLWHKAIGGDLWSVPEESWLRVIQEKHKDMLHLLQFPYNGEPPKRLVTAKSITPNSLHFVRNHGGIPNINASDFYLELDGLVNNPKKITLAELQNEELFPRVQKTVTIQCSGTRRIEQINEYAGEGDEMINAPWAEGAIGTAVWEGVSLKKVIKYCGGLSEGGKHLEFYGADSYFKQSIKFIIHNVDPDHHQGNLMNYVVSVPWSKVKANEVILAWSMNGEPLPKIHGFPLRAVVFGYIGARSCKWLYRIKAITEPSRAPVQSREYLYFNQQVGKHNQSYTRGIQIQEMPVSSAIMEPWNKQVVVHGGILRVKGWAYSGGGRWPERVEVSGDGGYIWYEVPQENLSKKHKFAWRTWHIDLPVDAEGWIELTVRCWDNSLNTQPSFVRSAWNWGLHVTSSCHRVKIYSINKSRPDTSARLKEFEDRGTSLTPITRPTEFRTQTDEDYEKYWQTHDPRDVDD
;
A
#
# COMPACT_ATOMS: atom_id res chain seq x y z
N MET A 1 -41.81 21.77 -52.79
CA MET A 1 -41.50 20.34 -52.64
C MET A 1 -39.98 20.26 -52.60
N ASP A 2 -39.32 19.97 -51.48
CA ASP A 2 -39.79 19.31 -50.28
C ASP A 2 -39.06 19.82 -49.03
N SER A 3 -39.87 20.17 -48.04
CA SER A 3 -39.52 20.12 -46.63
C SER A 3 -39.63 18.68 -46.15
N GLN A 4 -38.55 18.12 -45.61
CA GLN A 4 -38.62 16.94 -44.73
C GLN A 4 -37.78 17.17 -43.46
N PRO A 5 -38.20 16.55 -42.34
CA PRO A 5 -38.20 17.18 -41.02
C PRO A 5 -36.88 17.04 -40.26
N GLN A 6 -36.57 18.05 -39.43
CA GLN A 6 -35.53 17.98 -38.41
C GLN A 6 -35.84 16.84 -37.43
N GLU A 7 -35.03 15.79 -37.43
CA GLU A 7 -34.96 14.84 -36.32
C GLU A 7 -34.35 15.56 -35.11
N ILE A 8 -35.16 15.73 -34.07
CA ILE A 8 -34.69 16.11 -32.74
C ILE A 8 -34.02 14.86 -32.16
N VAL A 9 -32.70 14.76 -32.32
CA VAL A 9 -31.89 13.73 -31.66
C VAL A 9 -31.51 14.26 -30.28
N GLN A 10 -32.00 13.62 -29.23
CA GLN A 10 -31.52 13.93 -27.88
C GLN A 10 -30.05 13.51 -27.73
N PRO A 11 -29.20 14.37 -27.13
CA PRO A 11 -27.81 14.02 -26.87
C PRO A 11 -27.73 12.79 -25.93
N PRO A 12 -26.74 11.90 -26.13
CA PRO A 12 -26.74 10.53 -25.61
C PRO A 12 -26.74 10.36 -24.07
N ASP A 13 -26.75 11.46 -23.30
CA ASP A 13 -26.44 11.45 -21.88
C ASP A 13 -27.44 12.21 -21.00
N GLU A 14 -28.47 12.84 -21.57
CA GLU A 14 -29.40 13.71 -20.84
C GLU A 14 -30.25 12.94 -19.80
N TRP A 15 -30.73 11.75 -20.14
CA TRP A 15 -31.49 10.88 -19.22
C TRP A 15 -30.64 10.34 -18.05
N LYS A 16 -29.34 10.12 -18.25
CA LYS A 16 -28.44 9.62 -17.19
C LYS A 16 -28.08 10.70 -16.16
N LEU A 17 -28.06 11.97 -16.60
CA LEU A 17 -27.83 13.14 -15.76
C LEU A 17 -29.03 13.45 -14.86
N GLU A 18 -30.25 13.28 -15.35
CA GLU A 18 -31.49 13.52 -14.57
C GLU A 18 -31.75 12.47 -13.47
N GLN A 19 -31.26 11.24 -13.66
CA GLN A 19 -31.45 10.13 -12.72
C GLN A 19 -30.34 10.00 -11.66
N GLY A 20 -29.34 10.89 -11.66
CA GLY A 20 -28.25 10.87 -10.67
C GLY A 20 -27.36 9.63 -10.73
N MET A 21 -27.32 8.95 -11.89
CA MET A 21 -26.57 7.69 -12.08
C MET A 21 -25.15 7.89 -12.63
N ALA A 22 -24.75 9.14 -12.90
CA ALA A 22 -23.38 9.51 -13.25
C ALA A 22 -22.91 10.65 -12.32
N GLY A 23 -21.85 10.41 -11.55
CA GLY A 23 -21.16 11.46 -10.80
C GLY A 23 -20.47 12.41 -11.76
N ALA A 24 -20.57 13.71 -11.48
CA ALA A 24 -20.08 14.82 -12.32
C ALA A 24 -18.76 14.55 -13.06
N GLU A 25 -18.82 14.38 -14.38
CA GLU A 25 -17.67 14.68 -15.24
C GLU A 25 -17.56 16.20 -15.38
N LEU A 26 -16.67 16.82 -14.61
CA LEU A 26 -16.17 18.15 -14.96
C LEU A 26 -15.06 17.97 -16.00
N ARG A 27 -15.33 18.30 -17.27
CA ARG A 27 -14.29 18.45 -18.29
C ARG A 27 -13.94 19.91 -18.49
N LEU A 28 -12.65 20.19 -18.70
CA LEU A 28 -12.24 21.16 -19.71
C LEU A 28 -11.86 20.35 -20.96
N LEU A 29 -12.42 20.72 -22.11
CA LEU A 29 -12.21 20.07 -23.41
C LEU A 29 -11.52 21.07 -24.34
N ASP A 30 -10.39 20.67 -24.95
CA ASP A 30 -9.88 21.24 -26.20
C ASP A 30 -9.40 20.09 -27.08
N ASP A 31 -10.24 19.69 -28.04
CA ASP A 31 -10.05 18.57 -28.98
C ASP A 31 -9.59 19.04 -30.37
N THR A 32 -8.89 20.18 -30.47
CA THR A 32 -8.38 20.67 -31.77
C THR A 32 -6.98 20.16 -32.14
N LYS A 33 -6.38 19.23 -31.39
CA LYS A 33 -5.08 18.62 -31.74
C LYS A 33 -5.02 17.14 -31.39
N PRO A 34 -4.60 16.26 -32.31
CA PRO A 34 -4.01 14.99 -31.90
C PRO A 34 -2.66 15.31 -31.25
N GLU A 35 -2.52 15.12 -29.94
CA GLU A 35 -1.19 15.13 -29.33
C GLU A 35 -0.51 13.79 -29.64
N ASP A 36 0.27 13.81 -30.71
CA ASP A 36 1.43 12.95 -30.87
C ASP A 36 2.20 12.90 -29.54
N ILE A 37 2.57 11.70 -29.09
CA ILE A 37 3.60 11.56 -28.04
C ILE A 37 4.86 12.21 -28.62
N PRO A 38 5.31 13.38 -28.13
CA PRO A 38 6.43 14.05 -28.75
C PRO A 38 7.69 13.21 -28.52
N GLY A 39 8.37 12.93 -29.62
CA GLY A 39 9.61 12.15 -29.65
C GLY A 39 10.61 12.62 -28.60
N THR A 40 11.10 11.66 -27.82
CA THR A 40 12.48 11.68 -27.41
C THR A 40 13.16 10.65 -28.28
N GLU A 41 14.15 11.06 -29.07
CA GLU A 41 15.06 10.12 -29.72
C GLU A 41 15.52 9.12 -28.66
N GLU A 42 15.31 7.82 -28.89
CA GLU A 42 15.64 6.71 -27.98
C GLU A 42 17.16 6.49 -27.91
N SER A 43 17.91 7.53 -27.59
CA SER A 43 19.35 7.44 -27.37
C SER A 43 19.67 7.97 -25.99
N ASN A 44 20.41 7.18 -25.20
CA ASN A 44 20.97 7.65 -23.95
C ASN A 44 21.97 8.76 -24.26
N GLN A 45 21.56 10.01 -24.08
CA GLN A 45 22.42 11.16 -24.34
C GLN A 45 23.57 11.19 -23.32
N GLU A 46 24.73 11.72 -23.73
CA GLU A 46 25.81 12.00 -22.77
C GLU A 46 25.29 12.89 -21.65
N SER A 47 25.25 12.34 -20.45
CA SER A 47 24.68 13.01 -19.29
C SER A 47 25.75 13.22 -18.21
N PRO A 48 25.74 14.36 -17.51
CA PRO A 48 26.65 14.63 -16.40
C PRO A 48 26.29 13.84 -15.13
N PHE A 49 25.16 13.12 -15.13
CA PHE A 49 24.73 12.28 -14.01
C PHE A 49 25.32 10.88 -14.17
N LYS A 50 26.41 10.64 -13.44
CA LYS A 50 27.10 9.35 -13.35
C LYS A 50 27.24 8.90 -11.91
N ASP A 51 27.25 7.59 -11.70
CA ASP A 51 27.48 6.94 -10.41
C ASP A 51 28.82 7.40 -9.82
N GLU A 52 28.81 7.95 -8.61
CA GLU A 52 30.02 8.45 -7.96
C GLU A 52 30.79 7.36 -7.19
N ARG A 53 30.11 6.23 -6.91
CA ARG A 53 30.66 5.15 -6.08
C ARG A 53 30.96 3.92 -6.92
N LYS A 54 32.20 3.43 -6.83
CA LYS A 54 32.62 2.18 -7.47
C LYS A 54 31.69 1.03 -7.05
N GLY A 55 31.17 0.28 -8.02
CA GLY A 55 30.31 -0.87 -7.77
C GLY A 55 28.85 -0.52 -7.45
N TRP A 56 28.45 0.74 -7.64
CA TRP A 56 27.07 1.20 -7.54
C TRP A 56 26.56 1.50 -8.95
N LEU A 57 25.33 1.10 -9.23
CA LEU A 57 24.62 1.42 -10.46
C LEU A 57 23.22 1.94 -10.14
N GLY A 58 22.82 3.00 -10.83
CA GLY A 58 21.51 3.64 -10.67
C GLY A 58 21.42 4.53 -9.42
N TYR A 59 22.56 5.08 -8.98
CA TYR A 59 22.70 5.91 -7.79
C TYR A 59 23.38 7.25 -8.13
N ILE A 60 22.87 8.34 -7.57
CA ILE A 60 23.51 9.65 -7.64
C ILE A 60 23.52 10.26 -6.23
N GLU A 61 24.65 10.82 -5.80
CA GLU A 61 24.82 11.49 -4.49
C GLU A 61 24.21 12.91 -4.49
N TRP A 62 22.90 13.02 -4.70
CA TRP A 62 22.19 14.30 -4.83
C TRP A 62 22.46 15.25 -3.65
N GLU A 63 22.65 14.73 -2.44
CA GLU A 63 22.92 15.51 -1.23
C GLU A 63 24.33 16.11 -1.16
N LYS A 64 25.29 15.60 -1.93
CA LYS A 64 26.68 16.10 -1.96
C LYS A 64 26.94 17.07 -3.11
N TYR A 65 26.11 17.03 -4.16
CA TYR A 65 26.29 17.80 -5.39
C TYR A 65 25.06 18.68 -5.70
N PRO A 66 24.88 19.83 -4.99
CA PRO A 66 23.79 20.76 -5.24
C PRO A 66 23.70 21.23 -6.70
N GLU A 67 24.84 21.41 -7.36
CA GLU A 67 24.92 21.80 -8.77
C GLU A 67 24.32 20.74 -9.71
N LYS A 68 24.42 19.45 -9.36
CA LYS A 68 23.73 18.37 -10.10
C LYS A 68 22.22 18.47 -9.92
N LYS A 69 21.74 18.78 -8.71
CA LYS A 69 20.29 18.99 -8.47
C LYS A 69 19.75 20.15 -9.29
N GLU A 70 20.45 21.27 -9.30
CA GLU A 70 20.07 22.46 -10.08
C GLU A 70 20.02 22.14 -11.57
N LEU A 71 21.03 21.44 -12.09
CA LEU A 71 21.06 21.01 -13.48
C LEU A 71 19.92 20.04 -13.81
N ALA A 72 19.66 19.05 -12.96
CA ALA A 72 18.56 18.12 -13.13
C ALA A 72 17.20 18.83 -13.13
N ALA A 73 17.00 19.78 -12.21
CA ALA A 73 15.80 20.62 -12.17
C ALA A 73 15.65 21.45 -13.45
N ALA A 74 16.74 22.01 -13.98
CA ALA A 74 16.73 22.77 -15.23
C ALA A 74 16.40 21.88 -16.45
N ILE A 75 16.88 20.63 -16.47
CA ILE A 75 16.54 19.65 -17.52
C ILE A 75 15.06 19.27 -17.45
N LEU A 76 14.57 18.90 -16.26
CA LEU A 76 13.16 18.53 -16.08
C LEU A 76 12.22 19.69 -16.40
N ALA A 77 12.60 20.94 -16.10
CA ALA A 77 11.77 22.11 -16.38
C ALA A 77 11.61 22.44 -17.87
N LYS A 78 12.45 21.87 -18.76
CA LYS A 78 12.36 22.00 -20.22
C LYS A 78 11.38 21.01 -20.86
N HIS A 79 10.95 20.01 -20.10
CA HIS A 79 10.06 18.95 -20.58
C HIS A 79 8.64 19.15 -20.04
N VAL A 80 7.65 18.79 -20.85
CA VAL A 80 6.26 18.66 -20.41
C VAL A 80 6.00 17.19 -20.13
N PHE A 81 5.50 16.89 -18.93
CA PHE A 81 5.19 15.52 -18.51
C PHE A 81 3.69 15.37 -18.32
N PRO A 82 3.12 14.19 -18.57
CA PRO A 82 1.69 13.95 -18.33
C PRO A 82 1.35 14.17 -16.84
N PRO A 83 0.11 14.59 -16.53
CA PRO A 83 -0.34 14.67 -15.15
C PRO A 83 -0.35 13.28 -14.49
N PRO A 84 -0.38 13.19 -13.15
CA PRO A 84 -0.70 11.93 -12.49
C PRO A 84 -2.01 11.34 -13.04
N PRO A 85 -2.10 10.01 -13.22
CA PRO A 85 -3.34 9.39 -13.68
C PRO A 85 -4.45 9.58 -12.64
N GLU A 86 -5.65 9.94 -13.09
CA GLU A 86 -6.85 9.99 -12.24
C GLU A 86 -7.50 8.61 -12.21
N PHE A 87 -7.48 7.97 -11.04
CA PHE A 87 -8.10 6.66 -10.82
C PHE A 87 -8.90 6.60 -9.51
N GLN A 88 -8.92 7.69 -8.74
CA GLN A 88 -9.61 7.75 -7.47
C GLN A 88 -11.13 7.86 -7.68
N LEU A 89 -11.54 8.60 -8.72
CA LEU A 89 -12.94 8.70 -9.16
C LEU A 89 -13.22 8.00 -10.50
N GLY A 90 -12.18 7.52 -11.18
CA GLY A 90 -12.29 6.76 -12.43
C GLY A 90 -12.68 5.29 -12.20
N PRO A 91 -13.05 4.56 -13.28
CA PRO A 91 -13.28 3.13 -13.19
C PRO A 91 -11.99 2.43 -12.77
N ILE A 92 -12.00 1.83 -11.57
CA ILE A 92 -10.95 0.93 -11.12
C ILE A 92 -11.15 -0.38 -11.88
N PRO A 93 -10.22 -0.82 -12.73
CA PRO A 93 -10.43 -2.03 -13.50
C PRO A 93 -10.61 -3.24 -12.58
N ASP A 94 -11.43 -4.21 -12.99
CA ASP A 94 -11.68 -5.45 -12.23
C ASP A 94 -10.42 -6.33 -12.05
N THR A 95 -9.38 -6.04 -12.84
CA THR A 95 -8.04 -6.59 -12.68
C THR A 95 -7.10 -5.47 -12.26
N ASN A 96 -6.12 -5.78 -11.42
CA ASN A 96 -5.24 -4.79 -10.82
C ASN A 96 -4.66 -3.85 -11.90
N PRO A 97 -5.00 -2.55 -11.92
CA PRO A 97 -4.45 -1.63 -12.91
C PRO A 97 -2.96 -1.58 -12.66
N VAL A 98 -2.20 -2.17 -13.57
CA VAL A 98 -0.75 -2.03 -13.56
C VAL A 98 -0.49 -0.61 -13.99
N LEU A 99 -0.50 0.33 -13.05
CA LEU A 99 -0.14 1.71 -13.33
C LEU A 99 1.28 1.67 -13.88
N GLU A 100 1.48 2.17 -15.09
CA GLU A 100 2.78 2.05 -15.73
C GLU A 100 3.83 2.93 -15.03
N GLY A 101 3.39 4.07 -14.48
CA GLY A 101 4.30 5.07 -13.95
C GLY A 101 5.09 5.78 -15.05
N VAL A 102 4.46 5.98 -16.22
CA VAL A 102 4.99 6.65 -17.42
C VAL A 102 5.81 7.88 -17.04
N ARG A 103 5.25 8.73 -16.18
CA ARG A 103 5.88 9.97 -15.72
C ARG A 103 7.25 9.78 -15.08
N TRP A 104 7.43 8.77 -14.23
CA TRP A 104 8.75 8.48 -13.62
C TRP A 104 9.73 7.93 -14.61
N LYS A 105 9.25 7.08 -15.53
CA LYS A 105 10.08 6.58 -16.63
C LYS A 105 10.59 7.78 -17.42
N LEU A 106 9.71 8.68 -17.83
CA LEU A 106 10.05 9.90 -18.56
C LEU A 106 11.00 10.82 -17.78
N TRP A 107 10.88 10.93 -16.45
CA TRP A 107 11.86 11.68 -15.65
C TRP A 107 13.26 11.08 -15.73
N HIS A 108 13.38 9.76 -15.60
CA HIS A 108 14.67 9.08 -15.73
C HIS A 108 15.22 9.20 -17.15
N LYS A 109 14.34 9.11 -18.16
CA LYS A 109 14.71 9.32 -19.56
C LYS A 109 15.22 10.75 -19.80
N ALA A 110 14.50 11.76 -19.32
CA ALA A 110 14.90 13.16 -19.47
C ALA A 110 16.23 13.48 -18.78
N ILE A 111 16.52 12.87 -17.63
CA ILE A 111 17.79 13.03 -16.92
C ILE A 111 18.95 12.31 -17.63
N GLY A 112 18.70 11.13 -18.19
CA GLY A 112 19.69 10.34 -18.92
C GLY A 112 20.81 9.78 -18.03
N GLY A 113 21.91 9.35 -18.65
CA GLY A 113 23.10 8.85 -17.94
C GLY A 113 22.82 7.52 -17.23
N ASP A 114 23.38 7.37 -16.03
CA ASP A 114 23.23 6.13 -15.24
C ASP A 114 21.82 5.96 -14.66
N LEU A 115 20.96 6.99 -14.76
CA LEU A 115 19.55 6.89 -14.40
C LEU A 115 18.67 6.40 -15.55
N TRP A 116 19.15 6.43 -16.80
CA TRP A 116 18.34 6.13 -17.98
C TRP A 116 17.72 4.72 -17.97
N SER A 117 18.51 3.70 -17.61
CA SER A 117 18.11 2.28 -17.61
C SER A 117 17.47 1.82 -16.30
N VAL A 118 17.48 2.65 -15.27
CA VAL A 118 16.98 2.31 -13.93
C VAL A 118 15.53 1.78 -13.96
N PRO A 119 14.58 2.34 -14.74
CA PRO A 119 13.24 1.77 -14.83
C PRO A 119 13.21 0.33 -15.33
N GLU A 120 13.91 0.04 -16.42
CA GLU A 120 13.94 -1.28 -17.05
C GLU A 120 14.69 -2.30 -16.16
N GLU A 121 15.83 -1.92 -15.60
CA GLU A 121 16.61 -2.76 -14.68
C GLU A 121 15.82 -3.08 -13.40
N SER A 122 15.08 -2.09 -12.87
CA SER A 122 14.19 -2.29 -11.72
C SER A 122 13.10 -3.31 -12.04
N TRP A 123 12.51 -3.26 -13.24
CA TRP A 123 11.49 -4.22 -13.63
C TRP A 123 12.06 -5.65 -13.82
N LEU A 124 13.23 -5.79 -14.43
CA LEU A 124 13.92 -7.08 -14.52
C LEU A 124 14.17 -7.69 -13.14
N ARG A 125 14.55 -6.86 -12.16
CA ARG A 125 14.74 -7.28 -10.78
C ARG A 125 13.44 -7.80 -10.14
N VAL A 126 12.31 -7.16 -10.43
CA VAL A 126 10.99 -7.62 -9.96
C VAL A 126 10.71 -9.03 -10.47
N ILE A 127 10.86 -9.27 -11.78
CA ILE A 127 10.61 -10.58 -12.40
C ILE A 127 11.52 -11.67 -11.80
N GLN A 128 12.77 -11.32 -11.47
CA GLN A 128 13.74 -12.26 -10.90
C GLN A 128 13.46 -12.61 -9.42
N GLU A 129 13.13 -11.63 -8.60
CA GLU A 129 13.06 -11.82 -7.13
C GLU A 129 11.65 -12.04 -6.59
N LYS A 130 10.61 -11.68 -7.35
CA LYS A 130 9.22 -11.72 -6.89
C LYS A 130 8.47 -12.94 -7.40
N HIS A 131 7.51 -13.38 -6.61
CA HIS A 131 6.64 -14.49 -6.98
C HIS A 131 5.81 -14.12 -8.21
N LYS A 132 5.65 -15.06 -9.15
CA LYS A 132 4.90 -14.85 -10.41
C LYS A 132 3.45 -14.38 -10.22
N ASP A 133 2.85 -14.71 -9.08
CA ASP A 133 1.46 -14.34 -8.76
C ASP A 133 1.33 -12.99 -8.02
N MET A 134 2.41 -12.23 -7.85
CA MET A 134 2.35 -10.91 -7.22
C MET A 134 1.38 -9.99 -7.96
N LEU A 135 0.63 -9.18 -7.23
CA LEU A 135 -0.19 -8.12 -7.80
C LEU A 135 0.69 -6.88 -8.01
N HIS A 136 0.94 -6.52 -9.27
CA HIS A 136 1.77 -5.37 -9.64
C HIS A 136 0.90 -4.11 -9.71
N LEU A 137 0.88 -3.28 -8.67
CA LEU A 137 0.06 -2.06 -8.60
C LEU A 137 0.67 -0.89 -9.38
N LEU A 138 2.00 -0.82 -9.44
CA LEU A 138 2.77 0.18 -10.16
C LEU A 138 4.04 -0.45 -10.72
N GLN A 139 4.32 -0.29 -12.02
CA GLN A 139 5.55 -0.84 -12.63
C GLN A 139 6.78 -0.05 -12.19
N PHE A 140 6.72 1.28 -12.24
CA PHE A 140 7.85 2.13 -11.89
C PHE A 140 7.44 3.46 -11.23
N PRO A 141 7.99 3.81 -10.06
CA PRO A 141 8.78 2.94 -9.17
C PRO A 141 7.95 1.73 -8.73
N TYR A 142 8.55 0.53 -8.69
CA TYR A 142 7.75 -0.69 -8.50
C TYR A 142 7.02 -0.70 -7.15
N ASN A 143 5.70 -0.95 -7.19
CA ASN A 143 4.89 -1.22 -6.02
C ASN A 143 4.00 -2.45 -6.27
N GLY A 144 3.98 -3.39 -5.33
CA GLY A 144 3.16 -4.59 -5.45
C GLY A 144 2.95 -5.34 -4.15
N GLU A 145 1.85 -6.08 -4.07
CA GLU A 145 1.43 -6.88 -2.91
C GLU A 145 1.16 -8.34 -3.31
N PRO A 146 1.32 -9.31 -2.39
CA PRO A 146 0.87 -10.67 -2.63
C PRO A 146 -0.66 -10.70 -2.74
N PRO A 147 -1.22 -11.58 -3.58
CA PRO A 147 -2.66 -11.74 -3.69
C PRO A 147 -3.24 -12.28 -2.37
N LYS A 148 -4.49 -11.91 -2.04
CA LYS A 148 -5.17 -12.25 -0.76
C LYS A 148 -4.92 -13.69 -0.28
N ARG A 149 -5.05 -14.69 -1.17
CA ARG A 149 -4.85 -16.13 -0.85
C ARG A 149 -3.45 -16.46 -0.33
N LEU A 150 -2.43 -15.66 -0.68
CA LEU A 150 -1.03 -15.87 -0.33
C LEU A 150 -0.55 -14.98 0.83
N VAL A 151 -1.25 -13.87 1.14
CA VAL A 151 -0.89 -12.95 2.25
C VAL A 151 -0.76 -13.72 3.57
N THR A 152 -1.78 -14.51 3.90
CA THR A 152 -1.90 -15.24 5.19
C THR A 152 -1.59 -16.73 5.08
N ALA A 153 -1.03 -17.18 3.93
CA ALA A 153 -0.68 -18.59 3.74
C ALA A 153 0.41 -19.08 4.72
N LYS A 154 1.25 -18.16 5.21
CA LYS A 154 2.25 -18.41 6.27
C LYS A 154 2.30 -17.21 7.20
N SER A 155 2.56 -17.45 8.48
CA SER A 155 2.77 -16.37 9.47
C SER A 155 4.08 -15.62 9.27
N ILE A 156 5.09 -16.25 8.66
CA ILE A 156 6.29 -15.60 8.14
C ILE A 156 6.17 -15.56 6.62
N THR A 157 6.10 -14.36 6.07
CA THR A 157 5.92 -14.11 4.65
C THR A 157 7.21 -14.47 3.90
N PRO A 158 7.17 -15.38 2.90
CA PRO A 158 8.33 -15.65 2.05
C PRO A 158 8.87 -14.37 1.37
N ASN A 159 10.19 -14.27 1.17
CA ASN A 159 10.83 -13.09 0.59
C ASN A 159 10.23 -12.69 -0.78
N SER A 160 9.91 -13.68 -1.62
CA SER A 160 9.29 -13.51 -2.93
C SER A 160 7.82 -13.04 -2.87
N LEU A 161 7.16 -13.16 -1.72
CA LEU A 161 5.78 -12.70 -1.49
C LEU A 161 5.68 -11.47 -0.58
N HIS A 162 6.77 -11.08 0.10
CA HIS A 162 6.75 -9.86 0.91
C HIS A 162 6.49 -8.63 0.03
N PHE A 163 5.49 -7.81 0.38
CA PHE A 163 5.10 -6.64 -0.41
C PHE A 163 6.29 -5.69 -0.63
N VAL A 164 6.23 -4.92 -1.72
CA VAL A 164 7.29 -3.97 -2.11
C VAL A 164 6.66 -2.60 -2.32
N ARG A 165 7.18 -1.59 -1.61
CA ARG A 165 6.90 -0.17 -1.87
C ARG A 165 8.22 0.52 -2.22
N ASN A 166 8.33 1.07 -3.42
CA ASN A 166 9.47 1.90 -3.85
C ASN A 166 9.00 3.33 -4.20
N HIS A 167 9.85 4.33 -3.93
CA HIS A 167 9.67 5.71 -4.41
C HIS A 167 10.58 6.05 -5.59
N GLY A 168 11.71 5.35 -5.73
CA GLY A 168 12.58 5.38 -6.89
C GLY A 168 12.87 4.00 -7.47
N GLY A 169 13.94 3.92 -8.26
CA GLY A 169 14.45 2.67 -8.78
C GLY A 169 15.08 1.76 -7.73
N ILE A 170 15.48 0.56 -8.14
CA ILE A 170 16.19 -0.41 -7.31
C ILE A 170 17.69 -0.31 -7.63
N PRO A 171 18.51 0.31 -6.76
CA PRO A 171 19.94 0.43 -6.99
C PRO A 171 20.62 -0.95 -7.00
N ASN A 172 21.64 -1.10 -7.82
CA ASN A 172 22.46 -2.30 -7.84
C ASN A 172 23.81 -2.00 -7.19
N ILE A 173 23.99 -2.49 -5.96
CA ILE A 173 25.15 -2.17 -5.12
C ILE A 173 25.98 -3.44 -4.91
N ASN A 174 27.27 -3.37 -5.23
CA ASN A 174 28.23 -4.41 -4.90
C ASN A 174 28.53 -4.39 -3.40
N ALA A 175 28.29 -5.49 -2.71
CA ALA A 175 28.48 -5.62 -1.27
C ALA A 175 29.94 -5.41 -0.82
N SER A 176 30.93 -5.78 -1.64
CA SER A 176 32.35 -5.62 -1.29
C SER A 176 32.82 -4.16 -1.32
N ASP A 177 32.16 -3.32 -2.13
CA ASP A 177 32.46 -1.89 -2.24
C ASP A 177 31.53 -1.04 -1.35
N PHE A 178 30.58 -1.65 -0.65
CA PHE A 178 29.61 -0.96 0.20
C PHE A 178 30.20 -0.54 1.55
N TYR A 179 29.86 0.68 1.96
CA TYR A 179 30.04 1.16 3.33
C TYR A 179 28.87 2.07 3.75
N LEU A 180 28.57 2.04 5.05
CA LEU A 180 27.66 2.93 5.74
C LEU A 180 28.42 4.15 6.26
N GLU A 181 28.01 5.35 5.85
CA GLU A 181 28.48 6.62 6.44
C GLU A 181 27.66 6.96 7.68
N LEU A 182 28.31 7.25 8.81
CA LEU A 182 27.64 7.69 10.03
C LEU A 182 28.26 9.00 10.51
N ASP A 183 27.49 10.08 10.44
CA ASP A 183 27.98 11.45 10.62
C ASP A 183 26.95 12.37 11.33
N GLY A 184 27.17 13.69 11.29
CA GLY A 184 26.38 14.68 12.01
C GLY A 184 26.76 14.77 13.48
N LEU A 185 25.76 14.82 14.36
CA LEU A 185 25.93 14.94 15.82
C LEU A 185 26.32 13.61 16.48
N VAL A 186 27.46 13.07 16.08
CA VAL A 186 28.09 11.87 16.65
C VAL A 186 29.55 12.18 16.98
N ASN A 187 30.05 11.64 18.09
CA ASN A 187 31.35 12.06 18.62
C ASN A 187 32.51 11.64 17.73
N ASN A 188 32.41 10.47 17.09
CA ASN A 188 33.41 9.94 16.17
C ASN A 188 32.74 9.48 14.87
N PRO A 189 32.52 10.37 13.88
CA PRO A 189 32.00 10.00 12.57
C PRO A 189 32.83 8.90 11.91
N LYS A 190 32.19 7.92 11.26
CA LYS A 190 32.87 6.76 10.67
C LYS A 190 32.23 6.33 9.35
N LYS A 191 33.06 5.73 8.49
CA LYS A 191 32.62 4.86 7.40
C LYS A 191 32.79 3.42 7.87
N ILE A 192 31.75 2.61 7.77
CA ILE A 192 31.73 1.23 8.27
C ILE A 192 31.33 0.31 7.13
N THR A 193 32.23 -0.59 6.72
CA THR A 193 32.00 -1.56 5.65
C THR A 193 30.93 -2.58 6.05
N LEU A 194 30.35 -3.28 5.06
CA LEU A 194 29.43 -4.39 5.35
C LEU A 194 30.11 -5.49 6.18
N ALA A 195 31.37 -5.80 5.87
CA ALA A 195 32.16 -6.81 6.58
C ALA A 195 32.38 -6.43 8.07
N GLU A 196 32.66 -5.16 8.37
CA GLU A 196 32.75 -4.68 9.75
C GLU A 196 31.40 -4.75 10.47
N LEU A 197 30.29 -4.39 9.81
CA LEU A 197 28.95 -4.54 10.38
C LEU A 197 28.61 -6.00 10.69
N GLN A 198 29.12 -6.94 9.90
CA GLN A 198 28.89 -8.39 10.05
C GLN A 198 29.87 -9.08 11.03
N ASN A 199 30.91 -8.37 11.49
CA ASN A 199 31.90 -8.87 12.42
C ASN A 199 31.32 -8.92 13.85
N GLU A 200 31.14 -10.13 14.38
CA GLU A 200 30.56 -10.37 15.72
C GLU A 200 31.43 -9.84 16.87
N GLU A 201 32.75 -9.67 16.66
CA GLU A 201 33.65 -9.07 17.64
C GLU A 201 33.35 -7.58 17.83
N LEU A 202 32.91 -6.90 16.77
CA LEU A 202 32.52 -5.48 16.82
C LEU A 202 31.05 -5.31 17.22
N PHE A 203 30.17 -6.12 16.63
CA PHE A 203 28.73 -5.99 16.79
C PHE A 203 28.06 -7.35 16.98
N PRO A 204 27.44 -7.61 18.15
CA PRO A 204 26.64 -8.81 18.33
C PRO A 204 25.47 -8.84 17.34
N ARG A 205 25.32 -9.95 16.61
CA ARG A 205 24.19 -10.15 15.70
C ARG A 205 22.89 -10.21 16.48
N VAL A 206 21.85 -9.65 15.87
CA VAL A 206 20.49 -9.69 16.40
C VAL A 206 19.56 -10.20 15.33
N GLN A 207 18.66 -11.09 15.74
CA GLN A 207 17.60 -11.61 14.90
C GLN A 207 16.23 -11.26 15.51
N LYS A 208 15.33 -10.69 14.72
CA LYS A 208 14.01 -10.23 15.17
C LYS A 208 12.91 -10.52 14.15
N THR A 209 11.82 -11.11 14.62
CA THR A 209 10.58 -11.26 13.85
C THR A 209 9.79 -9.95 13.89
N VAL A 210 9.66 -9.29 12.75
CA VAL A 210 9.04 -7.95 12.64
C VAL A 210 8.12 -7.90 11.42
N THR A 211 6.92 -7.38 11.64
CA THR A 211 6.00 -6.99 10.57
C THR A 211 6.33 -5.58 10.10
N ILE A 212 6.40 -5.42 8.79
CA ILE A 212 6.40 -4.11 8.13
C ILE A 212 5.02 -3.92 7.49
N GLN A 213 4.37 -2.79 7.76
CA GLN A 213 3.08 -2.42 7.18
C GLN A 213 3.20 -1.07 6.48
N CYS A 214 2.71 -0.98 5.24
CA CYS A 214 2.60 0.30 4.55
C CYS A 214 1.51 1.16 5.20
N SER A 215 1.71 2.48 5.29
CA SER A 215 0.61 3.38 5.68
C SER A 215 -0.55 3.33 4.69
N GLY A 216 -0.31 2.95 3.43
CA GLY A 216 -1.34 2.78 2.41
C GLY A 216 -2.08 1.44 2.47
N THR A 217 -1.76 0.52 3.40
CA THR A 217 -2.50 -0.75 3.52
C THR A 217 -4.00 -0.49 3.60
N ARG A 218 -4.79 -1.22 2.80
CA ARG A 218 -6.26 -1.08 2.73
C ARG A 218 -6.74 0.27 2.18
N ARG A 219 -5.91 0.97 1.40
CA ARG A 219 -6.28 2.26 0.80
C ARG A 219 -7.50 2.15 -0.12
N ILE A 220 -7.64 1.03 -0.83
CA ILE A 220 -8.75 0.82 -1.77
C ILE A 220 -10.13 1.01 -1.12
N GLU A 221 -10.27 0.72 0.17
CA GLU A 221 -11.52 0.93 0.91
C GLU A 221 -11.85 2.42 1.06
N GLN A 222 -10.84 3.26 1.31
CA GLN A 222 -11.05 4.71 1.35
C GLN A 222 -11.33 5.25 -0.05
N ILE A 223 -10.60 4.78 -1.09
CA ILE A 223 -10.83 5.21 -2.47
C ILE A 223 -12.28 4.93 -2.90
N ASN A 224 -12.77 3.71 -2.69
CA ASN A 224 -14.09 3.27 -3.14
C ASN A 224 -15.25 4.04 -2.50
N GLU A 225 -15.11 4.46 -1.25
CA GLU A 225 -16.17 5.16 -0.51
C GLU A 225 -16.01 6.69 -0.59
N TYR A 226 -14.77 7.17 -0.46
CA TYR A 226 -14.42 8.58 -0.30
C TYR A 226 -13.05 8.87 -0.93
N ALA A 227 -13.01 9.01 -2.26
CA ALA A 227 -11.81 9.40 -2.99
C ALA A 227 -11.07 10.58 -2.31
N GLY A 228 -9.74 10.50 -2.29
CA GLY A 228 -8.85 11.50 -1.70
C GLY A 228 -7.75 11.90 -2.66
N GLU A 229 -6.58 12.21 -2.13
CA GLU A 229 -5.44 12.66 -2.93
C GLU A 229 -4.90 11.54 -3.84
N GLY A 230 -4.94 11.77 -5.16
CA GLY A 230 -4.08 11.09 -6.11
C GLY A 230 -2.69 11.70 -6.06
N ASP A 231 -1.87 11.27 -5.10
CA ASP A 231 -0.52 11.83 -4.90
C ASP A 231 0.33 11.71 -6.18
N GLU A 232 1.20 12.71 -6.35
CA GLU A 232 2.21 12.78 -7.38
C GLU A 232 3.09 11.56 -7.42
N MET A 233 3.27 10.82 -6.31
CA MET A 233 3.95 9.51 -6.16
C MET A 233 2.97 8.35 -6.04
N ILE A 234 2.06 8.25 -7.00
CA ILE A 234 1.02 7.22 -7.18
C ILE A 234 0.66 6.55 -5.84
N ASN A 235 -0.42 7.04 -5.25
CA ASN A 235 -1.09 6.38 -4.14
C ASN A 235 -1.65 5.03 -4.60
N ALA A 236 -0.76 4.04 -4.77
CA ALA A 236 -1.09 2.73 -5.28
C ALA A 236 -2.35 2.20 -4.55
N PRO A 237 -3.33 1.65 -5.29
CA PRO A 237 -4.63 1.24 -4.76
C PRO A 237 -4.48 -0.06 -3.95
N TRP A 238 -3.68 0.00 -2.87
CA TRP A 238 -3.38 -1.14 -2.03
C TRP A 238 -4.66 -1.74 -1.47
N ALA A 239 -4.78 -3.05 -1.64
CA ALA A 239 -5.72 -3.87 -0.91
C ALA A 239 -5.11 -4.23 0.46
N GLU A 240 -5.40 -5.42 0.97
CA GLU A 240 -5.04 -5.81 2.33
C GLU A 240 -3.64 -6.44 2.45
N GLY A 241 -2.90 -6.56 1.34
CA GLY A 241 -1.61 -7.26 1.25
C GLY A 241 -0.38 -6.36 1.35
N ALA A 242 -0.52 -5.05 1.56
CA ALA A 242 0.60 -4.11 1.77
C ALA A 242 1.27 -4.25 3.17
N ILE A 243 1.40 -5.48 3.65
CA ILE A 243 1.88 -5.88 4.96
C ILE A 243 2.61 -7.23 4.84
N GLY A 244 3.67 -7.42 5.61
CA GLY A 244 4.42 -8.68 5.61
C GLY A 244 5.28 -8.84 6.85
N THR A 245 5.52 -10.09 7.23
CA THR A 245 6.33 -10.43 8.41
C THR A 245 7.54 -11.23 8.00
N ALA A 246 8.72 -10.82 8.45
CA ALA A 246 9.94 -11.55 8.22
C ALA A 246 10.79 -11.64 9.49
N VAL A 247 11.73 -12.58 9.48
CA VAL A 247 12.81 -12.67 10.45
C VAL A 247 13.98 -11.87 9.90
N TRP A 248 14.28 -10.74 10.52
CA TRP A 248 15.34 -9.83 10.10
C TRP A 248 16.58 -10.07 10.92
N GLU A 249 17.73 -10.17 10.27
CA GLU A 249 19.03 -10.33 10.93
C GLU A 249 20.00 -9.22 10.55
N GLY A 250 20.72 -8.73 11.56
CA GLY A 250 21.64 -7.62 11.43
C GLY A 250 22.24 -7.16 12.76
N VAL A 251 22.46 -5.86 12.92
CA VAL A 251 23.01 -5.24 14.15
C VAL A 251 22.10 -4.18 14.74
N SER A 252 22.16 -3.99 16.06
CA SER A 252 21.48 -2.87 16.73
C SER A 252 22.11 -1.54 16.34
N LEU A 253 21.31 -0.59 15.81
CA LEU A 253 21.78 0.75 15.49
C LEU A 253 22.33 1.47 16.73
N LYS A 254 21.79 1.19 17.92
CA LYS A 254 22.32 1.71 19.19
C LYS A 254 23.79 1.34 19.41
N LYS A 255 24.18 0.11 19.03
CA LYS A 255 25.55 -0.38 19.18
C LYS A 255 26.48 0.28 18.17
N VAL A 256 26.02 0.47 16.93
CA VAL A 256 26.75 1.20 15.88
C VAL A 256 26.98 2.65 16.31
N ILE A 257 25.96 3.34 16.84
CA ILE A 257 26.10 4.70 17.38
C ILE A 257 27.09 4.73 18.56
N LYS A 258 27.06 3.73 19.45
CA LYS A 258 28.04 3.62 20.55
C LYS A 258 29.47 3.43 20.03
N TYR A 259 29.66 2.64 18.96
CA TYR A 259 30.95 2.46 18.30
C TYR A 259 31.48 3.77 17.68
N CYS A 260 30.59 4.65 17.24
CA CYS A 260 30.90 6.03 16.83
C CYS A 260 31.04 7.01 18.03
N GLY A 261 31.27 6.52 19.25
CA GLY A 261 31.45 7.35 20.44
C GLY A 261 30.15 7.92 21.04
N GLY A 262 28.97 7.51 20.56
CA GLY A 262 27.68 8.05 20.98
C GLY A 262 27.29 9.33 20.24
N LEU A 263 26.08 9.83 20.55
CA LEU A 263 25.61 11.12 20.05
C LEU A 263 26.36 12.26 20.75
N SER A 264 26.65 13.31 19.99
CA SER A 264 27.12 14.59 20.52
C SER A 264 25.95 15.37 21.14
N GLU A 265 26.27 16.46 21.84
CA GLU A 265 25.26 17.33 22.46
C GLU A 265 24.21 17.80 21.43
N GLY A 266 22.93 17.75 21.84
CA GLY A 266 21.80 18.13 20.98
C GLY A 266 21.30 17.06 20.01
N GLY A 267 22.02 15.94 19.81
CA GLY A 267 21.58 14.85 18.95
C GLY A 267 20.31 14.16 19.47
N LYS A 268 19.19 14.26 18.73
CA LYS A 268 17.89 13.68 19.12
C LYS A 268 17.25 12.80 18.05
N HIS A 269 17.69 12.90 16.80
CA HIS A 269 17.13 12.16 15.68
C HIS A 269 18.24 11.56 14.80
N LEU A 270 17.91 10.45 14.14
CA LEU A 270 18.79 9.77 13.20
C LEU A 270 18.11 9.78 11.84
N GLU A 271 18.68 10.53 10.91
CA GLU A 271 18.23 10.65 9.53
C GLU A 271 18.88 9.56 8.68
N PHE A 272 18.06 8.85 7.92
CA PHE A 272 18.43 7.69 7.10
C PHE A 272 18.34 8.07 5.64
N TYR A 273 19.44 7.86 4.91
CA TYR A 273 19.54 8.11 3.48
C TYR A 273 19.56 6.78 2.73
N GLY A 274 18.55 6.57 1.89
CA GLY A 274 18.44 5.44 0.97
C GLY A 274 18.99 5.82 -0.40
N ALA A 275 19.59 4.87 -1.11
CA ALA A 275 20.24 5.16 -2.38
C ALA A 275 19.27 5.46 -3.54
N ASP A 276 17.97 5.18 -3.43
CA ASP A 276 17.03 5.44 -4.52
C ASP A 276 16.79 6.93 -4.76
N SER A 277 16.81 7.32 -6.04
CA SER A 277 16.45 8.67 -6.48
C SER A 277 14.94 8.88 -6.35
N TYR A 278 14.59 9.87 -5.54
CA TYR A 278 13.25 10.33 -5.25
C TYR A 278 12.97 11.63 -6.02
N PHE A 279 11.94 11.60 -6.85
CA PHE A 279 11.51 12.73 -7.67
C PHE A 279 10.22 13.33 -7.11
N LYS A 280 10.23 14.62 -6.77
CA LYS A 280 9.00 15.37 -6.48
C LYS A 280 8.89 16.55 -7.42
N GLN A 281 7.73 16.71 -8.06
CA GLN A 281 7.53 17.89 -8.88
C GLN A 281 7.49 19.10 -7.94
N SER A 282 8.35 20.09 -8.19
CA SER A 282 8.00 21.44 -7.77
C SER A 282 6.82 21.82 -8.65
N ILE A 283 5.62 21.91 -8.08
CA ILE A 283 4.48 22.51 -8.78
C ILE A 283 4.97 23.88 -9.29
N LYS A 284 5.25 23.95 -10.59
CA LYS A 284 5.46 25.20 -11.30
C LYS A 284 4.05 25.79 -11.36
N PHE A 285 3.68 26.56 -10.35
CA PHE A 285 2.67 27.60 -10.53
C PHE A 285 3.21 28.50 -11.65
N ILE A 286 2.82 28.21 -12.88
CA ILE A 286 2.86 29.19 -13.94
C ILE A 286 1.78 30.21 -13.56
N ILE A 287 2.16 31.49 -13.65
CA ILE A 287 1.35 32.70 -13.46
C ILE A 287 1.38 33.30 -12.03
N HIS A 288 2.41 34.12 -11.81
CA HIS A 288 2.61 35.18 -10.79
C HIS A 288 2.91 34.78 -9.32
N ASN A 289 4.08 35.27 -8.87
CA ASN A 289 4.64 35.25 -7.51
C ASN A 289 5.37 33.95 -7.11
N VAL A 290 6.63 33.91 -7.55
CA VAL A 290 7.67 33.00 -7.12
C VAL A 290 7.93 33.20 -5.63
N ASP A 291 7.75 32.15 -4.84
CA ASP A 291 8.32 32.04 -3.50
C ASP A 291 9.85 31.92 -3.61
N PRO A 292 10.64 32.88 -3.10
CA PRO A 292 12.10 32.88 -3.21
C PRO A 292 12.78 31.76 -2.41
N ASP A 293 12.07 31.08 -1.50
CA ASP A 293 12.61 29.93 -0.75
C ASP A 293 12.33 28.57 -1.43
N HIS A 294 11.62 28.56 -2.56
CA HIS A 294 11.13 27.33 -3.23
C HIS A 294 11.52 27.23 -4.71
N HIS A 295 12.78 27.54 -5.03
CA HIS A 295 13.37 27.16 -6.30
C HIS A 295 13.77 25.68 -6.26
N GLN A 296 13.18 24.82 -7.11
CA GLN A 296 13.74 23.56 -7.69
C GLN A 296 12.70 22.43 -7.71
N GLY A 297 12.56 21.78 -8.88
CA GLY A 297 12.07 20.40 -8.93
C GLY A 297 12.92 19.56 -7.99
N ASN A 298 12.29 18.91 -7.02
CA ASN A 298 12.99 18.34 -5.88
C ASN A 298 13.44 16.92 -6.22
N LEU A 299 14.58 16.82 -6.91
CA LEU A 299 15.32 15.57 -7.08
C LEU A 299 16.30 15.40 -5.91
N MET A 300 16.13 14.31 -5.18
CA MET A 300 16.99 13.95 -4.04
C MET A 300 16.98 12.44 -3.84
N ASN A 301 17.76 11.94 -2.89
CA ASN A 301 17.62 10.56 -2.43
C ASN A 301 16.47 10.40 -1.44
N TYR A 302 15.98 9.18 -1.24
CA TYR A 302 14.98 8.90 -0.21
C TYR A 302 15.53 9.17 1.19
N VAL A 303 14.89 10.05 1.95
CA VAL A 303 15.33 10.43 3.30
C VAL A 303 14.18 10.45 4.29
N VAL A 304 14.39 9.81 5.44
CA VAL A 304 13.46 9.77 6.59
C VAL A 304 14.25 9.83 7.89
N SER A 305 13.57 9.98 9.03
CA SER A 305 14.27 9.90 10.33
C SER A 305 13.46 9.17 11.40
N VAL A 306 14.18 8.68 12.42
CA VAL A 306 13.61 8.15 13.65
C VAL A 306 14.20 8.85 14.87
N PRO A 307 13.43 9.01 15.96
CA PRO A 307 13.95 9.64 17.17
C PRO A 307 14.96 8.71 17.86
N TRP A 308 15.93 9.31 18.54
CA TRP A 308 16.94 8.60 19.33
C TRP A 308 16.29 7.72 20.41
N SER A 309 15.14 8.09 20.97
CA SER A 309 14.39 7.26 21.92
C SER A 309 14.09 5.87 21.36
N LYS A 310 13.72 5.77 20.07
CA LYS A 310 13.44 4.51 19.38
C LYS A 310 14.70 3.65 19.23
N VAL A 311 15.81 4.28 18.85
CA VAL A 311 17.11 3.61 18.75
C VAL A 311 17.61 3.15 20.13
N LYS A 312 17.49 4.01 21.15
CA LYS A 312 17.91 3.75 22.53
C LYS A 312 17.14 2.58 23.15
N ALA A 313 15.89 2.37 22.75
CA ALA A 313 15.06 1.21 23.12
C ALA A 313 15.48 -0.12 22.45
N ASN A 314 16.50 -0.12 21.57
CA ASN A 314 16.88 -1.25 20.73
C ASN A 314 15.76 -1.70 19.76
N GLU A 315 14.99 -0.74 19.25
CA GLU A 315 13.89 -1.00 18.32
C GLU A 315 14.22 -0.62 16.87
N VAL A 316 15.51 -0.45 16.58
CA VAL A 316 16.04 -0.20 15.23
C VAL A 316 17.26 -1.07 15.00
N ILE A 317 17.21 -1.87 13.94
CA ILE A 317 18.35 -2.67 13.48
C ILE A 317 18.74 -2.30 12.05
N LEU A 318 20.00 -2.51 11.73
CA LEU A 318 20.54 -2.45 10.38
C LEU A 318 20.66 -3.88 9.88
N ALA A 319 19.78 -4.27 8.96
CA ALA A 319 19.61 -5.65 8.51
C ALA A 319 20.22 -5.89 7.12
N TRP A 320 20.93 -7.01 6.99
CA TRP A 320 21.50 -7.52 5.73
C TRP A 320 20.99 -8.92 5.38
N SER A 321 20.16 -9.51 6.24
CA SER A 321 19.51 -10.80 6.00
C SER A 321 18.01 -10.74 6.34
N MET A 322 17.22 -11.48 5.56
CA MET A 322 15.77 -11.57 5.66
C MET A 322 15.35 -13.03 5.48
N ASN A 323 14.69 -13.59 6.50
CA ASN A 323 14.26 -14.99 6.57
C ASN A 323 15.40 -16.02 6.43
N GLY A 324 16.57 -15.72 7.00
CA GLY A 324 17.74 -16.61 6.96
C GLY A 324 18.55 -16.55 5.66
N GLU A 325 18.06 -15.81 4.66
CA GLU A 325 18.74 -15.61 3.38
C GLU A 325 19.38 -14.20 3.32
N PRO A 326 20.36 -13.97 2.42
CA PRO A 326 20.80 -12.62 2.09
C PRO A 326 19.61 -11.72 1.73
N LEU A 327 19.66 -10.46 2.16
CA LEU A 327 18.59 -9.50 1.87
C LEU A 327 18.38 -9.40 0.34
N PRO A 328 17.16 -9.60 -0.19
CA PRO A 328 16.92 -9.42 -1.62
C PRO A 328 17.16 -7.98 -2.06
N LYS A 329 17.62 -7.74 -3.31
CA LYS A 329 17.94 -6.38 -3.76
C LYS A 329 16.73 -5.47 -3.74
N ILE A 330 15.55 -5.99 -4.10
CA ILE A 330 14.29 -5.23 -4.05
C ILE A 330 13.89 -4.80 -2.63
N HIS A 331 14.37 -5.53 -1.62
CA HIS A 331 14.09 -5.28 -0.20
C HIS A 331 15.19 -4.49 0.52
N GLY A 332 16.20 -4.03 -0.21
CA GLY A 332 17.19 -3.08 0.30
C GLY A 332 18.62 -3.61 0.44
N PHE A 333 19.00 -4.68 -0.26
CA PHE A 333 20.41 -5.14 -0.29
C PHE A 333 21.39 -4.00 -0.62
N PRO A 334 22.57 -3.93 0.01
CA PRO A 334 23.09 -4.87 1.01
C PRO A 334 22.61 -4.62 2.44
N LEU A 335 22.08 -3.43 2.72
CA LEU A 335 21.72 -3.00 4.06
C LEU A 335 20.45 -2.15 4.06
N ARG A 336 19.53 -2.44 4.99
CA ARG A 336 18.38 -1.60 5.28
C ARG A 336 18.24 -1.30 6.76
N ALA A 337 17.54 -0.22 7.09
CA ALA A 337 16.96 -0.07 8.42
C ALA A 337 15.68 -0.92 8.54
N VAL A 338 15.46 -1.51 9.72
CA VAL A 338 14.19 -2.08 10.14
C VAL A 338 13.80 -1.44 11.46
N VAL A 339 12.71 -0.66 11.45
CA VAL A 339 12.22 0.12 12.59
C VAL A 339 10.97 -0.53 13.14
N PHE A 340 11.04 -1.07 14.35
CA PHE A 340 10.00 -1.98 14.84
C PHE A 340 8.72 -1.22 15.19
N GLY A 341 7.58 -1.70 14.70
CA GLY A 341 6.27 -1.13 15.03
C GLY A 341 5.97 0.23 14.39
N TYR A 342 6.88 0.78 13.58
CA TYR A 342 6.64 1.99 12.79
C TYR A 342 6.10 1.64 11.40
N ILE A 343 5.55 2.63 10.70
CA ILE A 343 5.17 2.51 9.29
C ILE A 343 6.38 2.11 8.46
N GLY A 344 6.13 1.38 7.37
CA GLY A 344 7.18 0.87 6.50
C GLY A 344 8.10 1.94 5.92
N ALA A 345 7.61 3.16 5.71
CA ALA A 345 8.40 4.30 5.21
C ALA A 345 9.63 4.60 6.09
N ARG A 346 9.56 4.39 7.42
CA ARG A 346 10.70 4.67 8.31
C ARG A 346 11.78 3.58 8.26
N SER A 347 11.48 2.42 7.69
CA SER A 347 12.43 1.32 7.46
C SER A 347 13.15 1.52 6.12
N CYS A 348 14.02 2.53 6.05
CA CYS A 348 14.77 2.94 4.86
C CYS A 348 15.54 1.77 4.22
N LYS A 349 15.42 1.62 2.90
CA LYS A 349 16.12 0.60 2.10
C LYS A 349 17.36 1.17 1.44
N TRP A 350 18.28 0.30 1.03
CA TRP A 350 19.53 0.70 0.38
C TRP A 350 20.26 1.78 1.20
N LEU A 351 20.29 1.54 2.52
CA LEU A 351 20.72 2.51 3.52
C LEU A 351 22.23 2.68 3.45
N TYR A 352 22.68 3.87 3.07
CA TYR A 352 24.10 4.13 2.88
C TYR A 352 24.65 5.22 3.78
N ARG A 353 23.78 6.05 4.38
CA ARG A 353 24.19 7.07 5.34
C ARG A 353 23.17 7.24 6.47
N ILE A 354 23.69 7.47 7.67
CA ILE A 354 22.94 7.85 8.86
C ILE A 354 23.53 9.14 9.41
N LYS A 355 22.73 10.21 9.45
CA LYS A 355 23.13 11.50 9.99
C LYS A 355 22.41 11.78 11.31
N ALA A 356 23.15 11.99 12.39
CA ALA A 356 22.55 12.44 13.64
C ALA A 356 22.22 13.94 13.59
N ILE A 357 20.98 14.30 13.91
CA ILE A 357 20.43 15.65 13.81
C ILE A 357 19.63 16.04 15.06
N THR A 358 19.34 17.33 15.21
CA THR A 358 18.67 17.90 16.38
C THR A 358 17.15 17.71 16.38
N GLU A 359 16.53 17.72 15.20
CA GLU A 359 15.08 17.72 15.00
C GLU A 359 14.68 16.66 13.97
N PRO A 360 13.39 16.30 13.83
CA PRO A 360 12.94 15.41 12.76
C PRO A 360 13.39 15.88 11.37
N SER A 361 13.70 14.94 10.48
CA SER A 361 14.11 15.23 9.11
C SER A 361 13.11 16.15 8.41
N ARG A 362 13.64 17.13 7.67
CA ARG A 362 12.86 18.05 6.84
C ARG A 362 12.63 17.51 5.43
N ALA A 363 13.15 16.33 5.09
CA ALA A 363 12.92 15.69 3.80
C ALA A 363 11.41 15.50 3.52
N PRO A 364 10.94 15.61 2.26
CA PRO A 364 9.52 15.60 1.92
C PRO A 364 8.75 14.39 2.47
N VAL A 365 9.32 13.19 2.35
CA VAL A 365 8.75 11.92 2.86
C VAL A 365 8.50 11.94 4.37
N GLN A 366 9.24 12.77 5.11
CA GLN A 366 9.08 12.92 6.55
C GLN A 366 8.16 14.10 6.91
N SER A 367 8.38 15.26 6.29
CA SER A 367 7.82 16.54 6.74
C SER A 367 6.59 17.00 5.97
N ARG A 368 6.33 16.44 4.79
CA ARG A 368 5.27 16.85 3.85
C ARG A 368 4.34 15.69 3.46
N GLU A 369 4.84 14.46 3.52
CA GLU A 369 4.13 13.23 3.20
C GLU A 369 3.99 12.32 4.43
N TYR A 370 3.20 11.24 4.29
CA TYR A 370 2.94 10.30 5.37
C TYR A 370 2.43 11.02 6.63
N LEU A 371 1.50 11.95 6.40
CA LEU A 371 0.80 12.72 7.40
C LEU A 371 -0.63 12.20 7.52
N TYR A 372 -1.10 12.01 8.75
CA TYR A 372 -2.48 11.66 9.04
C TYR A 372 -3.27 12.93 9.36
N PHE A 373 -4.26 13.23 8.53
CA PHE A 373 -5.11 14.40 8.68
C PHE A 373 -6.44 14.06 9.35
N ASN A 374 -7.12 15.07 9.87
CA ASN A 374 -8.51 14.92 10.28
C ASN A 374 -9.44 14.80 9.05
N GLN A 375 -10.69 14.44 9.31
CA GLN A 375 -11.72 14.16 8.31
C GLN A 375 -12.27 15.40 7.57
N GLN A 376 -11.80 16.60 7.92
CA GLN A 376 -12.23 17.88 7.36
C GLN A 376 -11.12 18.58 6.55
N VAL A 377 -9.94 17.99 6.50
CA VAL A 377 -8.85 18.43 5.62
C VAL A 377 -9.05 17.82 4.24
N GLY A 378 -8.84 18.62 3.20
CA GLY A 378 -8.80 18.19 1.81
C GLY A 378 -7.98 19.15 0.95
N LYS A 379 -8.05 19.00 -0.38
CA LYS A 379 -7.30 19.83 -1.34
C LYS A 379 -7.38 21.34 -1.08
N HIS A 380 -8.55 21.83 -0.68
CA HIS A 380 -8.86 23.25 -0.52
C HIS A 380 -8.29 23.89 0.76
N ASN A 381 -7.90 23.11 1.77
CA ASN A 381 -7.49 23.63 3.09
C ASN A 381 -6.34 22.84 3.76
N GLN A 382 -5.68 21.95 3.00
CA GLN A 382 -4.56 21.17 3.51
C GLN A 382 -3.33 22.06 3.78
N SER A 383 -2.68 21.79 4.91
CA SER A 383 -1.36 22.33 5.22
C SER A 383 -0.60 21.29 6.02
N TYR A 384 0.71 21.15 5.76
CA TYR A 384 1.52 20.11 6.40
C TYR A 384 1.49 20.17 7.94
N THR A 385 1.36 21.38 8.51
CA THR A 385 1.27 21.59 9.96
C THR A 385 -0.02 21.08 10.60
N ARG A 386 -1.08 20.80 9.81
CA ARG A 386 -2.32 20.18 10.29
C ARG A 386 -2.27 18.66 10.33
N GLY A 387 -1.23 18.06 9.75
CA GLY A 387 -1.05 16.62 9.69
C GLY A 387 -0.24 16.10 10.88
N ILE A 388 -0.62 14.91 11.37
CA ILE A 388 0.18 14.17 12.35
C ILE A 388 1.16 13.30 11.58
N GLN A 389 2.46 13.49 11.81
CA GLN A 389 3.48 12.66 11.18
C GLN A 389 3.34 11.21 11.63
N ILE A 390 3.05 10.32 10.68
CA ILE A 390 2.77 8.92 11.01
C ILE A 390 4.10 8.23 11.38
N GLN A 391 4.13 7.66 12.58
CA GLN A 391 5.24 6.88 13.12
C GLN A 391 4.74 5.47 13.40
N GLU A 392 4.09 5.23 14.54
CA GLU A 392 3.51 3.93 14.87
C GLU A 392 2.25 3.65 14.06
N MET A 393 2.07 2.38 13.65
CA MET A 393 0.79 1.94 13.09
C MET A 393 -0.23 1.70 14.22
N PRO A 394 -1.50 2.12 14.07
CA PRO A 394 -2.55 1.74 15.00
C PRO A 394 -2.93 0.26 14.81
N VAL A 395 -3.80 -0.24 15.70
CA VAL A 395 -4.39 -1.56 15.57
C VAL A 395 -5.20 -1.66 14.27
N SER A 396 -5.03 -2.74 13.52
CA SER A 396 -5.73 -3.02 12.28
C SER A 396 -5.89 -4.53 12.06
N SER A 397 -6.88 -4.91 11.28
CA SER A 397 -7.13 -6.30 10.88
C SER A 397 -7.81 -6.36 9.52
N ALA A 398 -7.77 -7.53 8.88
CA ALA A 398 -8.46 -7.76 7.61
C ALA A 398 -8.82 -9.24 7.40
N ILE A 399 -10.03 -9.48 6.91
CA ILE A 399 -10.50 -10.75 6.33
C ILE A 399 -9.80 -11.01 4.99
N MET A 400 -9.16 -12.17 4.84
CA MET A 400 -8.53 -12.65 3.60
C MET A 400 -9.38 -13.69 2.88
N GLU A 401 -10.27 -14.37 3.59
CA GLU A 401 -11.22 -15.34 3.04
C GLU A 401 -12.43 -15.44 3.98
N PRO A 402 -13.67 -15.48 3.45
CA PRO A 402 -14.04 -15.39 2.03
C PRO A 402 -13.79 -14.00 1.42
N TRP A 403 -14.01 -13.86 0.10
CA TRP A 403 -13.81 -12.62 -0.63
C TRP A 403 -15.10 -11.83 -0.83
N ASN A 404 -14.94 -10.53 -1.08
CA ASN A 404 -16.07 -9.65 -1.31
C ASN A 404 -16.87 -10.10 -2.54
N LYS A 405 -18.18 -10.12 -2.40
CA LYS A 405 -19.18 -10.63 -3.36
C LYS A 405 -19.08 -12.12 -3.69
N GLN A 406 -18.35 -12.92 -2.90
CA GLN A 406 -18.28 -14.37 -3.10
C GLN A 406 -19.59 -15.06 -2.71
N VAL A 407 -20.03 -16.03 -3.51
CA VAL A 407 -21.12 -16.95 -3.16
C VAL A 407 -20.54 -18.10 -2.34
N VAL A 408 -21.09 -18.36 -1.15
CA VAL A 408 -20.56 -19.36 -0.22
C VAL A 408 -21.64 -20.30 0.25
N VAL A 409 -21.47 -21.59 -0.04
CA VAL A 409 -22.32 -22.67 0.47
C VAL A 409 -21.71 -23.22 1.77
N HIS A 410 -22.48 -23.23 2.86
CA HIS A 410 -22.02 -23.73 4.16
C HIS A 410 -23.13 -24.47 4.92
N GLY A 411 -22.78 -25.28 5.93
CA GLY A 411 -23.74 -26.02 6.76
C GLY A 411 -23.96 -25.36 8.12
N GLY A 412 -24.34 -24.09 8.15
CA GLY A 412 -24.49 -23.30 9.39
C GLY A 412 -23.20 -22.76 10.00
N ILE A 413 -22.03 -23.14 9.47
CA ILE A 413 -20.71 -22.71 9.94
C ILE A 413 -19.85 -22.28 8.75
N LEU A 414 -19.30 -21.07 8.80
CA LEU A 414 -18.48 -20.47 7.77
C LEU A 414 -17.03 -20.29 8.24
N ARG A 415 -16.08 -20.83 7.49
CA ARG A 415 -14.65 -20.60 7.73
C ARG A 415 -14.27 -19.18 7.31
N VAL A 416 -13.72 -18.40 8.24
CA VAL A 416 -13.18 -17.06 7.97
C VAL A 416 -11.72 -17.01 8.43
N LYS A 417 -10.83 -16.41 7.64
CA LYS A 417 -9.42 -16.20 8.04
C LYS A 417 -8.91 -14.83 7.65
N GLY A 418 -7.84 -14.39 8.31
CA GLY A 418 -7.26 -13.08 8.07
C GLY A 418 -5.97 -12.80 8.83
N TRP A 419 -5.63 -11.51 8.92
CA TRP A 419 -4.52 -11.01 9.74
C TRP A 419 -4.98 -9.91 10.69
N ALA A 420 -4.22 -9.71 11.77
CA ALA A 420 -4.36 -8.61 12.72
C ALA A 420 -2.97 -8.10 13.13
N TYR A 421 -2.82 -6.79 13.34
CA TYR A 421 -1.54 -6.16 13.68
C TYR A 421 -1.75 -4.88 14.51
N SER A 422 -0.82 -4.57 15.40
CA SER A 422 -0.72 -3.26 16.08
C SER A 422 0.75 -2.85 16.12
N GLY A 423 1.03 -1.57 15.86
CA GLY A 423 2.38 -1.01 15.88
C GLY A 423 2.89 -0.68 17.29
N GLY A 424 4.01 0.04 17.38
CA GLY A 424 4.56 0.52 18.65
C GLY A 424 5.03 -0.56 19.64
N GLY A 425 5.12 -1.83 19.22
CA GLY A 425 5.42 -2.95 20.12
C GLY A 425 4.23 -3.41 20.96
N ARG A 426 3.03 -2.95 20.60
CA ARG A 426 1.77 -3.58 20.98
C ARG A 426 1.53 -4.80 20.08
N TRP A 427 0.68 -5.71 20.52
CA TRP A 427 0.37 -6.92 19.75
C TRP A 427 -1.14 -7.19 19.76
N PRO A 428 -1.68 -7.85 18.73
CA PRO A 428 -3.06 -8.34 18.74
C PRO A 428 -3.26 -9.30 19.90
N GLU A 429 -4.14 -8.94 20.83
CA GLU A 429 -4.51 -9.75 21.99
C GLU A 429 -5.79 -10.53 21.73
N ARG A 430 -6.76 -9.89 21.06
CA ARG A 430 -8.05 -10.51 20.70
C ARG A 430 -8.49 -10.08 19.31
N VAL A 431 -8.97 -11.04 18.51
CA VAL A 431 -9.61 -10.78 17.21
C VAL A 431 -11.05 -11.25 17.32
N GLU A 432 -11.98 -10.47 16.80
CA GLU A 432 -13.41 -10.77 16.83
C GLU A 432 -13.98 -10.64 15.42
N VAL A 433 -14.85 -11.58 15.05
CA VAL A 433 -15.52 -11.63 13.75
C VAL A 433 -17.03 -11.63 13.96
N SER A 434 -17.73 -10.86 13.15
CA SER A 434 -19.18 -10.77 13.09
C SER A 434 -19.67 -11.24 11.73
N GLY A 435 -20.81 -11.93 11.69
CA GLY A 435 -21.51 -12.34 10.47
C GLY A 435 -22.69 -11.44 10.07
N ASP A 436 -22.99 -10.41 10.88
CA ASP A 436 -24.20 -9.59 10.78
C ASP A 436 -23.90 -8.09 10.64
N GLY A 437 -22.70 -7.71 10.19
CA GLY A 437 -22.30 -6.31 10.01
C GLY A 437 -21.80 -5.62 11.30
N GLY A 438 -21.52 -6.39 12.35
CA GLY A 438 -20.91 -5.91 13.59
C GLY A 438 -21.86 -5.76 14.78
N TYR A 439 -23.03 -6.42 14.77
CA TYR A 439 -23.95 -6.44 15.91
C TYR A 439 -23.56 -7.54 16.91
N ILE A 440 -23.37 -8.77 16.43
CA ILE A 440 -22.92 -9.92 17.24
C ILE A 440 -21.48 -10.26 16.87
N TRP A 441 -20.63 -10.43 17.89
CA TRP A 441 -19.20 -10.69 17.73
C TRP A 441 -18.81 -12.03 18.35
N TYR A 442 -18.03 -12.81 17.61
CA TYR A 442 -17.43 -14.06 18.04
C TYR A 442 -15.92 -13.87 18.16
N GLU A 443 -15.38 -14.17 19.34
CA GLU A 443 -13.94 -14.16 19.57
C GLU A 443 -13.27 -15.32 18.81
N VAL A 444 -12.17 -15.02 18.12
CA VAL A 444 -11.30 -16.04 17.54
C VAL A 444 -10.60 -16.82 18.66
N PRO A 445 -10.75 -18.16 18.74
CA PRO A 445 -10.05 -18.96 19.75
C PRO A 445 -8.53 -18.77 19.70
N GLN A 446 -7.89 -18.79 20.86
CA GLN A 446 -6.45 -18.47 20.98
C GLN A 446 -5.56 -19.46 20.20
N GLU A 447 -5.95 -20.72 20.14
CA GLU A 447 -5.32 -21.79 19.36
C GLU A 447 -5.39 -21.56 17.84
N ASN A 448 -6.34 -20.75 17.38
CA ASN A 448 -6.52 -20.41 15.96
C ASN A 448 -5.76 -19.13 15.56
N LEU A 449 -5.11 -18.46 16.51
CA LEU A 449 -4.19 -17.36 16.26
C LEU A 449 -2.77 -17.91 16.08
N SER A 450 -2.00 -17.37 15.12
CA SER A 450 -0.60 -17.76 14.94
C SER A 450 0.25 -17.49 16.18
N LYS A 451 1.53 -17.91 16.21
CA LYS A 451 2.42 -17.59 17.34
C LYS A 451 2.49 -16.09 17.61
N LYS A 452 2.42 -15.70 18.88
CA LYS A 452 2.52 -14.31 19.36
C LYS A 452 3.98 -13.83 19.31
N HIS A 453 4.19 -12.64 18.74
CA HIS A 453 5.47 -11.92 18.76
C HIS A 453 5.19 -10.44 19.03
N LYS A 454 6.08 -9.76 19.76
CA LYS A 454 5.88 -8.36 20.18
C LYS A 454 5.72 -7.36 19.02
N PHE A 455 6.41 -7.59 17.91
CA PHE A 455 6.44 -6.67 16.75
C PHE A 455 5.93 -7.34 15.47
N ALA A 456 5.19 -8.45 15.60
CA ALA A 456 4.63 -9.13 14.44
C ALA A 456 3.11 -9.21 14.50
N TRP A 457 2.50 -9.33 13.32
CA TRP A 457 1.09 -9.63 13.16
C TRP A 457 0.71 -10.98 13.78
N ARG A 458 -0.59 -11.23 13.86
CA ARG A 458 -1.17 -12.56 14.06
C ARG A 458 -1.98 -12.89 12.82
N THR A 459 -1.72 -14.04 12.19
CA THR A 459 -2.73 -14.62 11.29
C THR A 459 -3.75 -15.35 12.14
N TRP A 460 -5.00 -15.40 11.68
CA TRP A 460 -6.11 -15.93 12.46
C TRP A 460 -7.12 -16.63 11.57
N HIS A 461 -7.90 -17.54 12.17
CA HIS A 461 -9.07 -18.13 11.53
C HIS A 461 -10.16 -18.46 12.54
N ILE A 462 -11.40 -18.57 12.10
CA ILE A 462 -12.53 -18.98 12.94
C ILE A 462 -13.54 -19.76 12.10
N ASP A 463 -14.18 -20.72 12.73
CA ASP A 463 -15.37 -21.39 12.22
C ASP A 463 -16.59 -20.64 12.77
N LEU A 464 -17.02 -19.61 12.03
CA LEU A 464 -18.03 -18.65 12.45
C LEU A 464 -19.43 -19.28 12.30
N PRO A 465 -20.26 -19.32 13.35
CA PRO A 465 -21.66 -19.72 13.19
C PRO A 465 -22.41 -18.67 12.36
N VAL A 466 -23.06 -19.12 11.28
CA VAL A 466 -23.82 -18.29 10.35
C VAL A 466 -25.10 -19.03 9.99
N ASP A 467 -26.22 -18.56 10.52
CA ASP A 467 -27.55 -19.11 10.19
C ASP A 467 -28.22 -18.41 9.01
N ALA A 468 -28.02 -17.08 8.91
CA ALA A 468 -28.62 -16.22 7.90
C ALA A 468 -28.23 -16.63 6.46
N GLU A 469 -29.16 -16.49 5.52
CA GLU A 469 -28.98 -16.72 4.09
C GLU A 469 -29.13 -15.41 3.29
N GLY A 470 -28.60 -15.38 2.06
CA GLY A 470 -28.62 -14.21 1.20
C GLY A 470 -27.40 -13.31 1.38
N TRP A 471 -27.52 -12.03 1.05
CA TRP A 471 -26.42 -11.07 1.23
C TRP A 471 -26.20 -10.76 2.71
N ILE A 472 -25.04 -11.13 3.23
CA ILE A 472 -24.60 -10.80 4.58
C ILE A 472 -23.27 -10.04 4.56
N GLU A 473 -22.92 -9.40 5.68
CA GLU A 473 -21.69 -8.64 5.82
C GLU A 473 -20.83 -9.19 6.96
N LEU A 474 -19.70 -9.78 6.60
CA LEU A 474 -18.67 -10.19 7.56
C LEU A 474 -17.89 -8.95 8.00
N THR A 475 -17.69 -8.79 9.30
CA THR A 475 -16.91 -7.68 9.86
C THR A 475 -15.85 -8.21 10.83
N VAL A 476 -14.62 -7.69 10.77
CA VAL A 476 -13.56 -8.04 11.73
C VAL A 476 -13.02 -6.82 12.47
N ARG A 477 -12.74 -7.00 13.77
CA ARG A 477 -11.99 -6.05 14.59
C ARG A 477 -10.94 -6.73 15.44
N CYS A 478 -9.90 -6.00 15.78
CA CYS A 478 -8.81 -6.43 16.65
C CYS A 478 -8.70 -5.51 17.87
N TRP A 479 -8.43 -6.10 19.02
CA TRP A 479 -8.03 -5.43 20.25
C TRP A 479 -6.56 -5.71 20.51
N ASP A 480 -5.78 -4.65 20.74
CA ASP A 480 -4.39 -4.82 21.18
C ASP A 480 -4.27 -4.87 22.71
N ASN A 481 -3.08 -5.19 23.20
CA ASN A 481 -2.79 -5.31 24.63
C ASN A 481 -2.87 -4.00 25.42
N SER A 482 -3.18 -2.88 24.78
CA SER A 482 -3.42 -1.57 25.40
C SER A 482 -4.88 -1.13 25.27
N LEU A 483 -5.78 -2.08 24.94
CA LEU A 483 -7.22 -1.84 24.78
C LEU A 483 -7.56 -0.88 23.63
N ASN A 484 -6.66 -0.67 22.67
CA ASN A 484 -7.03 0.02 21.44
C ASN A 484 -7.85 -0.93 20.57
N THR A 485 -8.85 -0.38 19.87
CA THR A 485 -9.64 -1.09 18.86
C THR A 485 -9.85 -0.22 17.63
N GLN A 486 -10.52 -0.79 16.63
CA GLN A 486 -10.70 -0.22 15.31
C GLN A 486 -11.99 0.60 15.21
N PRO A 487 -11.99 1.76 14.51
CA PRO A 487 -13.22 2.47 14.15
C PRO A 487 -14.16 1.55 13.35
N SER A 488 -15.48 1.65 13.53
CA SER A 488 -16.41 0.72 12.86
C SER A 488 -16.55 0.93 11.36
N PHE A 489 -16.28 2.13 10.85
CA PHE A 489 -16.51 2.51 9.44
C PHE A 489 -15.34 3.27 8.85
N VAL A 490 -15.17 3.14 7.53
CA VAL A 490 -14.14 3.86 6.73
C VAL A 490 -14.23 5.37 6.97
N ARG A 491 -15.45 5.94 6.96
CA ARG A 491 -15.69 7.37 7.17
C ARG A 491 -15.05 7.91 8.45
N SER A 492 -15.08 7.12 9.52
CA SER A 492 -14.52 7.49 10.83
C SER A 492 -12.99 7.55 10.82
N ALA A 493 -12.33 6.80 9.94
CA ALA A 493 -10.87 6.77 9.79
C ALA A 493 -10.37 7.51 8.53
N TRP A 494 -11.29 8.06 7.74
CA TRP A 494 -10.96 8.69 6.46
C TRP A 494 -10.07 9.92 6.63
N ASN A 495 -9.09 10.07 5.75
CA ASN A 495 -8.26 11.27 5.64
C ASN A 495 -7.85 11.52 4.19
N TRP A 496 -7.58 12.78 3.87
CA TRP A 496 -7.27 13.21 2.50
C TRP A 496 -6.12 12.45 1.84
N GLY A 497 -5.04 12.17 2.58
CA GLY A 497 -3.87 11.42 2.06
C GLY A 497 -4.11 9.91 1.90
N LEU A 498 -5.29 9.42 2.29
CA LEU A 498 -5.70 8.01 2.20
C LEU A 498 -4.67 7.07 2.85
N HIS A 499 -4.15 7.48 3.99
CA HIS A 499 -3.26 6.68 4.82
C HIS A 499 -4.04 6.03 5.97
N VAL A 500 -3.47 5.00 6.58
CA VAL A 500 -3.91 4.40 7.85
C VAL A 500 -5.39 3.99 7.84
N THR A 501 -5.79 3.19 6.85
CA THR A 501 -7.11 2.53 6.90
C THR A 501 -7.12 1.51 8.05
N SER A 502 -7.62 1.94 9.20
CA SER A 502 -7.67 1.16 10.45
C SER A 502 -9.09 0.80 10.86
N SER A 503 -10.11 1.18 10.08
CA SER A 503 -11.49 0.78 10.33
C SER A 503 -11.66 -0.75 10.31
N CYS A 504 -12.73 -1.25 10.92
CA CYS A 504 -13.12 -2.66 10.82
C CYS A 504 -13.23 -3.04 9.33
N HIS A 505 -12.58 -4.14 8.93
CA HIS A 505 -12.67 -4.60 7.54
C HIS A 505 -13.99 -5.32 7.35
N ARG A 506 -14.69 -5.00 6.25
CA ARG A 506 -16.02 -5.52 5.91
C ARG A 506 -15.98 -6.26 4.57
N VAL A 507 -16.57 -7.45 4.54
CA VAL A 507 -16.66 -8.29 3.34
C VAL A 507 -18.10 -8.74 3.16
N LYS A 508 -18.73 -8.37 2.05
CA LYS A 508 -20.09 -8.81 1.72
C LYS A 508 -20.02 -10.16 1.00
N ILE A 509 -20.82 -11.13 1.41
CA ILE A 509 -20.92 -12.43 0.73
C ILE A 509 -22.37 -12.82 0.52
N TYR A 510 -22.62 -13.71 -0.44
CA TYR A 510 -23.92 -14.36 -0.58
C TYR A 510 -23.88 -15.72 0.11
N SER A 511 -24.52 -15.82 1.27
CA SER A 511 -24.60 -17.00 2.09
C SER A 511 -25.71 -17.95 1.60
N ILE A 512 -25.36 -19.23 1.47
CA ILE A 512 -26.27 -20.31 1.14
C ILE A 512 -26.12 -21.39 2.22
N ASN A 513 -27.12 -21.49 3.10
CA ASN A 513 -27.04 -22.37 4.26
C ASN A 513 -27.68 -23.73 3.95
N LYS A 514 -26.86 -24.69 3.51
CA LYS A 514 -27.33 -26.05 3.16
C LYS A 514 -27.81 -26.88 4.35
N SER A 515 -27.73 -26.37 5.59
CA SER A 515 -28.40 -27.03 6.72
C SER A 515 -29.91 -26.79 6.72
N ARG A 516 -30.41 -25.82 5.94
CA ARG A 516 -31.84 -25.57 5.77
C ARG A 516 -32.44 -26.54 4.75
N PRO A 517 -33.58 -27.20 5.07
CA PRO A 517 -34.17 -28.21 4.19
C PRO A 517 -34.46 -27.72 2.78
N ASP A 518 -35.09 -26.55 2.64
CA ASP A 518 -35.48 -25.99 1.33
C ASP A 518 -34.26 -25.66 0.47
N THR A 519 -33.23 -25.06 1.08
CA THR A 519 -31.96 -24.76 0.42
C THR A 519 -31.25 -26.03 -0.03
N SER A 520 -31.17 -27.04 0.84
CA SER A 520 -30.56 -28.34 0.48
C SER A 520 -31.32 -29.02 -0.66
N ALA A 521 -32.66 -28.99 -0.64
CA ALA A 521 -33.49 -29.54 -1.69
C ALA A 521 -33.27 -28.81 -3.03
N ARG A 522 -33.22 -27.47 -2.99
CA ARG A 522 -32.93 -26.65 -4.18
C ARG A 522 -31.56 -26.94 -4.78
N LEU A 523 -30.52 -27.03 -3.95
CA LEU A 523 -29.16 -27.32 -4.41
C LEU A 523 -29.07 -28.70 -5.07
N LYS A 524 -29.76 -29.70 -4.49
CA LYS A 524 -29.86 -31.03 -5.08
C LYS A 524 -30.58 -30.99 -6.43
N GLU A 525 -31.64 -30.18 -6.57
CA GLU A 525 -32.34 -30.03 -7.85
C GLU A 525 -31.44 -29.43 -8.95
N PHE A 526 -30.60 -28.43 -8.62
CA PHE A 526 -29.60 -27.92 -9.55
C PHE A 526 -28.62 -29.01 -10.00
N GLU A 527 -28.14 -29.83 -9.05
CA GLU A 527 -27.23 -30.96 -9.29
C GLU A 527 -27.88 -32.04 -10.17
N ASP A 528 -29.08 -32.51 -9.80
CA ASP A 528 -29.84 -33.55 -10.51
C ASP A 528 -30.16 -33.13 -11.97
N ARG A 529 -30.37 -31.83 -12.20
CA ARG A 529 -30.64 -31.27 -13.55
C ARG A 529 -29.38 -30.89 -14.33
N GLY A 530 -28.19 -30.97 -13.72
CA GLY A 530 -26.93 -30.57 -14.35
C GLY A 530 -26.86 -29.07 -14.68
N THR A 531 -27.58 -28.23 -13.93
CA THR A 531 -27.64 -26.77 -14.14
C THR A 531 -26.82 -26.03 -13.09
N SER A 532 -26.24 -24.88 -13.45
CA SER A 532 -25.41 -24.10 -12.53
C SER A 532 -26.26 -23.14 -11.68
N LEU A 533 -26.01 -23.13 -10.37
CA LEU A 533 -26.55 -22.13 -9.44
C LEU A 533 -26.02 -20.72 -9.72
N THR A 534 -24.79 -20.63 -10.23
CA THR A 534 -24.12 -19.35 -10.51
C THR A 534 -24.14 -19.00 -11.99
N PRO A 535 -24.24 -17.71 -12.35
CA PRO A 535 -24.35 -16.55 -11.45
C PRO A 535 -25.75 -16.43 -10.81
N ILE A 536 -25.79 -16.12 -9.51
CA ILE A 536 -27.03 -16.06 -8.70
C ILE A 536 -28.03 -14.97 -9.12
N THR A 537 -27.64 -14.09 -10.04
CA THR A 537 -28.47 -13.00 -10.57
C THR A 537 -29.20 -13.36 -11.86
N ARG A 538 -28.93 -14.53 -12.45
CA ARG A 538 -29.67 -15.01 -13.62
C ARG A 538 -30.94 -15.77 -13.19
N PRO A 539 -32.03 -15.67 -13.96
CA PRO A 539 -33.19 -16.53 -13.75
C PRO A 539 -32.78 -18.01 -13.77
N THR A 540 -33.43 -18.81 -12.93
CA THR A 540 -33.26 -20.27 -12.94
C THR A 540 -33.85 -20.84 -14.23
N GLU A 541 -33.11 -21.73 -14.89
CA GLU A 541 -33.51 -22.32 -16.20
C GLU A 541 -34.69 -23.30 -16.09
N PHE A 542 -35.02 -23.72 -14.87
CA PHE A 542 -36.14 -24.58 -14.57
C PHE A 542 -37.10 -23.91 -13.61
N ARG A 543 -38.34 -24.37 -13.66
CA ARG A 543 -39.43 -23.90 -12.83
C ARG A 543 -39.13 -24.15 -11.35
N THR A 544 -39.26 -23.12 -10.51
CA THR A 544 -38.89 -23.22 -9.09
C THR A 544 -39.96 -23.88 -8.21
N GLN A 545 -41.22 -23.84 -8.62
CA GLN A 545 -42.34 -24.44 -7.89
C GLN A 545 -43.39 -24.87 -8.91
N THR A 546 -43.98 -26.07 -8.77
CA THR A 546 -45.04 -26.54 -9.70
C THR A 546 -46.34 -25.74 -9.52
N ASP A 547 -47.25 -25.76 -10.51
CA ASP A 547 -48.58 -25.13 -10.37
C ASP A 547 -49.36 -25.82 -9.25
N GLU A 548 -49.26 -27.14 -9.13
CA GLU A 548 -49.93 -27.92 -8.10
C GLU A 548 -49.48 -27.54 -6.68
N ASP A 549 -48.17 -27.37 -6.46
CA ASP A 549 -47.63 -26.91 -5.17
C ASP A 549 -48.08 -25.48 -4.84
N TYR A 550 -48.18 -24.62 -5.86
CA TYR A 550 -48.64 -23.24 -5.72
C TYR A 550 -50.13 -23.18 -5.34
N GLU A 551 -50.98 -23.92 -6.05
CA GLU A 551 -52.42 -24.00 -5.75
C GLU A 551 -52.69 -24.62 -4.38
N LYS A 552 -51.93 -25.66 -4.00
CA LYS A 552 -52.04 -26.29 -2.67
C LYS A 552 -51.72 -25.32 -1.53
N TYR A 553 -50.76 -24.40 -1.73
CA TYR A 553 -50.45 -23.38 -0.73
C TYR A 553 -51.66 -22.47 -0.47
N TRP A 554 -52.29 -21.95 -1.54
CA TRP A 554 -53.43 -21.03 -1.43
C TRP A 554 -54.75 -21.68 -0.99
N GLN A 555 -54.87 -23.01 -1.04
CA GLN A 555 -56.01 -23.69 -0.39
C GLN A 555 -56.04 -23.53 1.13
N THR A 556 -54.91 -23.14 1.75
CA THR A 556 -54.76 -23.02 3.21
C THR A 556 -54.34 -21.63 3.68
N HIS A 557 -54.18 -20.68 2.75
CA HIS A 557 -53.75 -19.31 3.02
C HIS A 557 -54.63 -18.33 2.23
N ASP A 558 -54.98 -17.21 2.84
CA ASP A 558 -55.70 -16.13 2.17
C ASP A 558 -54.90 -15.62 0.96
N PRO A 559 -55.55 -15.25 -0.16
CA PRO A 559 -54.86 -14.81 -1.36
C PRO A 559 -54.02 -13.55 -1.10
N ARG A 560 -53.07 -13.26 -2.00
CA ARG A 560 -52.34 -11.97 -2.01
C ARG A 560 -53.20 -10.86 -2.62
N ASP A 561 -54.44 -10.73 -2.15
CA ASP A 561 -55.27 -9.57 -2.45
C ASP A 561 -55.03 -8.50 -1.38
N VAL A 562 -55.14 -7.23 -1.76
CA VAL A 562 -54.98 -6.09 -0.85
C VAL A 562 -56.32 -5.70 -0.19
N ASP A 563 -57.43 -6.13 -0.80
CA ASP A 563 -58.78 -5.77 -0.38
C ASP A 563 -59.46 -6.84 0.50
N ASP A 564 -58.82 -8.01 0.68
CA ASP A 564 -59.15 -9.07 1.65
C ASP A 564 -58.18 -9.03 2.85
#